data_AF-A0AAV1LPV4-F1
#
_entry.id   AF-A0AAV1LPV4-F1
#
_cell.length_a   1.000
_cell.length_b   1.000
_cell.length_c   1.000
_cell.angle_alpha   90.00
_cell.angle_beta   90.00
_cell.angle_gamma   90.00
#
_symmetry.space_group_name_H-M   'P 1'
#
loop_
_entity.id
_entity.type
_entity.pdbx_description
1 polymer ?
#
loop_
_entity_poly.entity_id
_entity_poly.type
_entity_poly.pdbx_seq_one_letter_code
_entity_poly.pdbx_strand_id
1 'polypeptide(L)'
;MVLEDAMAFSHLGIMHPSIISPRNLVLELSNLQNNFSLYPVEEISIDNIHKIEKFISVKAYSTEHSLTFILEIPSVQPILYDYIHIYSLPNNLNLTIIPKSKFLALGSDEYAYLEEDCKKLSEDTWLCKSLDTRAIEKSEDCIISLIKHKDGNCTRARMNLKRGKLQKIKENKWLVVSTEPEIIKTQCGQKTEYRKLSGTFFINLTQDCQVKIMNTTIRTHTSSISMDEVIPLT
;
A
#
# COMPACT_ATOMS: atom_id res chain seq x y z
N MET A 1 7.57 -39.69 2.71
CA MET A 1 7.92 -38.33 3.17
C MET A 1 8.16 -37.37 1.99
N VAL A 2 7.29 -37.36 0.99
CA VAL A 2 7.26 -36.34 -0.10
C VAL A 2 5.80 -35.97 -0.35
N LEU A 3 4.92 -36.98 -0.35
CA LEU A 3 3.47 -36.81 -0.45
C LEU A 3 2.85 -36.18 0.80
N GLU A 4 3.28 -36.60 2.00
CA GLU A 4 2.80 -36.04 3.28
C GLU A 4 3.10 -34.54 3.36
N ASP A 5 4.31 -34.14 2.96
CA ASP A 5 4.70 -32.74 2.89
C ASP A 5 3.85 -31.98 1.87
N ALA A 6 3.68 -32.53 0.66
CA ALA A 6 2.83 -31.92 -0.36
C ALA A 6 1.39 -31.73 0.12
N MET A 7 0.82 -32.69 0.84
CA MET A 7 -0.51 -32.60 1.45
C MET A 7 -0.58 -31.55 2.56
N ALA A 8 0.40 -31.56 3.48
CA ALA A 8 0.46 -30.62 4.59
C ALA A 8 0.58 -29.18 4.10
N PHE A 9 1.49 -28.90 3.17
CA PHE A 9 1.66 -27.56 2.59
C PHE A 9 0.45 -27.12 1.76
N SER A 10 -0.17 -28.02 1.00
CA SER A 10 -1.39 -27.70 0.25
C SER A 10 -2.58 -27.40 1.15
N HIS A 11 -2.70 -28.06 2.32
CA HIS A 11 -3.74 -27.73 3.30
C HIS A 11 -3.57 -26.32 3.87
N LEU A 12 -2.32 -25.84 3.96
CA LEU A 12 -1.99 -24.47 4.34
C LEU A 12 -2.13 -23.47 3.15
N GLY A 13 -2.43 -23.95 1.95
CA GLY A 13 -2.48 -23.14 0.73
C GLY A 13 -1.11 -22.64 0.26
N ILE A 14 -0.03 -23.30 0.70
CA ILE A 14 1.36 -22.89 0.46
C ILE A 14 1.97 -23.76 -0.65
N MET A 15 2.64 -23.11 -1.60
CA MET A 15 3.47 -23.79 -2.61
C MET A 15 4.67 -24.48 -1.97
N HIS A 16 4.95 -25.72 -2.39
CA HIS A 16 6.11 -26.49 -1.95
C HIS A 16 6.71 -27.28 -3.12
N PRO A 17 8.05 -27.43 -3.21
CA PRO A 17 8.70 -28.20 -4.28
C PRO A 17 8.27 -29.66 -4.42
N SER A 18 7.71 -30.25 -3.36
CA SER A 18 7.14 -31.61 -3.39
C SER A 18 5.84 -31.72 -4.21
N ILE A 19 5.17 -30.60 -4.49
CA ILE A 19 3.96 -30.55 -5.33
C ILE A 19 4.37 -30.47 -6.80
N ILE A 20 5.26 -29.52 -7.13
CA ILE A 20 5.86 -29.35 -8.45
C ILE A 20 7.27 -28.82 -8.27
N SER A 21 8.23 -29.37 -9.02
CA SER A 21 9.60 -28.87 -8.97
C SER A 21 9.69 -27.47 -9.57
N PRO A 22 10.56 -26.57 -9.08
CA PRO A 22 10.68 -25.21 -9.61
C PRO A 22 10.97 -25.16 -11.12
N ARG A 23 11.77 -26.11 -11.62
CA ARG A 23 12.06 -26.22 -13.07
C ARG A 23 10.82 -26.57 -13.88
N ASN A 24 10.01 -27.53 -13.41
CA ASN A 24 8.77 -27.89 -14.07
C ASN A 24 7.76 -26.73 -14.01
N LEU A 25 7.69 -26.02 -12.88
CA LEU A 25 6.82 -24.86 -12.74
C LEU A 25 7.17 -23.76 -13.74
N VAL A 26 8.46 -23.44 -13.92
CA VAL A 26 8.91 -22.48 -14.96
C VAL A 26 8.45 -22.92 -16.34
N LEU A 27 8.66 -24.19 -16.70
CA LEU A 27 8.24 -24.71 -18.02
C LEU A 27 6.73 -24.59 -18.23
N GLU A 28 5.92 -24.97 -17.24
CA GLU A 28 4.46 -24.86 -17.32
C GLU A 28 3.99 -23.41 -17.38
N LEU A 29 4.59 -22.50 -16.61
CA LEU A 29 4.26 -21.08 -16.64
C LEU A 29 4.59 -20.45 -18.01
N SER A 30 5.75 -20.76 -18.58
CA SER A 30 6.11 -20.30 -19.94
C SER A 30 5.16 -20.87 -20.99
N ASN A 31 4.74 -22.12 -20.85
CA ASN A 31 3.75 -22.74 -21.72
C ASN A 31 2.39 -22.00 -21.62
N LEU A 32 1.93 -21.70 -20.40
CA LEU A 32 0.71 -20.93 -20.16
C LEU A 32 0.79 -19.50 -20.72
N GLN A 33 1.93 -18.83 -20.58
CA GLN A 33 2.14 -17.50 -21.14
C GLN A 33 2.03 -17.50 -22.66
N ASN A 34 2.65 -18.48 -23.33
CA ASN A 34 2.68 -18.54 -24.79
C ASN A 34 1.35 -18.99 -25.40
N ASN A 35 0.58 -19.85 -24.71
CA ASN A 35 -0.60 -20.50 -25.29
C ASN A 35 -1.93 -20.01 -24.73
N PHE A 36 -1.96 -19.38 -23.55
CA PHE A 36 -3.20 -19.05 -22.83
C PHE A 36 -3.27 -17.59 -22.34
N SER A 37 -2.44 -16.70 -22.88
CA SER A 37 -2.41 -15.26 -22.54
C SER A 37 -2.26 -15.01 -21.04
N LEU A 38 -1.47 -15.84 -20.35
CA LEU A 38 -1.09 -15.60 -18.97
C LEU A 38 -0.14 -14.39 -18.92
N TYR A 39 -0.51 -13.39 -18.14
CA TYR A 39 0.36 -12.27 -17.79
C TYR A 39 0.87 -12.50 -16.37
N PRO A 40 2.11 -12.97 -16.21
CA PRO A 40 2.65 -13.29 -14.89
C PRO A 40 2.93 -12.00 -14.09
N VAL A 41 2.90 -12.12 -12.77
CA VAL A 41 3.19 -11.01 -11.83
C VAL A 41 4.62 -10.48 -11.99
N GLU A 42 5.55 -11.35 -12.37
CA GLU A 42 6.95 -11.05 -12.67
C GLU A 42 7.39 -11.81 -13.92
N GLU A 43 8.52 -11.42 -14.51
CA GLU A 43 9.16 -12.17 -15.60
C GLU A 43 9.43 -13.63 -15.17
N ILE A 44 9.09 -14.60 -16.01
CA ILE A 44 9.25 -16.03 -15.65
C ILE A 44 10.72 -16.43 -15.84
N SER A 45 11.44 -16.62 -14.73
CA SER A 45 12.79 -17.18 -14.71
C SER A 45 12.97 -18.13 -13.53
N ILE A 46 13.95 -19.04 -13.64
CA ILE A 46 14.34 -19.91 -12.53
C ILE A 46 14.90 -19.11 -11.34
N ASP A 47 15.55 -17.97 -11.60
CA ASP A 47 16.21 -17.17 -10.58
C ASP A 47 15.19 -16.46 -9.66
N ASN A 48 14.02 -16.10 -10.19
CA ASN A 48 12.97 -15.40 -9.45
C ASN A 48 11.71 -16.24 -9.20
N ILE A 49 11.73 -17.54 -9.50
CA ILE A 49 10.56 -18.44 -9.33
C ILE A 49 9.99 -18.41 -7.90
N HIS A 50 10.86 -18.28 -6.89
CA HIS A 50 10.51 -18.15 -5.48
C HIS A 50 9.65 -16.92 -5.16
N LYS A 51 9.66 -15.88 -6.02
CA LYS A 51 8.78 -14.72 -5.90
C LYS A 51 7.41 -15.02 -6.49
N ILE A 52 7.38 -15.66 -7.66
CA ILE A 52 6.15 -16.06 -8.35
C ILE A 52 5.36 -17.07 -7.49
N GLU A 53 6.04 -18.04 -6.87
CA GLU A 53 5.42 -19.03 -5.98
C GLU A 53 4.61 -18.40 -4.84
N LYS A 54 5.00 -17.22 -4.33
CA LYS A 54 4.27 -16.51 -3.27
C LYS A 54 2.89 -16.01 -3.71
N PHE A 55 2.61 -16.01 -5.00
CA PHE A 55 1.34 -15.56 -5.58
C PHE A 55 0.46 -16.71 -6.05
N ILE A 56 1.01 -17.92 -6.13
CA ILE A 56 0.26 -19.11 -6.52
C ILE A 56 -0.41 -19.69 -5.27
N SER A 57 -1.72 -19.94 -5.36
CA SER A 57 -2.48 -20.63 -4.33
C SER A 57 -2.58 -22.11 -4.69
N VAL A 58 -2.43 -22.99 -3.69
CA VAL A 58 -2.56 -24.44 -3.89
C VAL A 58 -3.82 -24.95 -3.22
N LYS A 59 -4.56 -25.78 -3.94
CA LYS A 59 -5.65 -26.59 -3.38
C LYS A 59 -5.34 -28.05 -3.63
N ALA A 60 -5.61 -28.90 -2.64
CA ALA A 60 -5.49 -30.35 -2.77
C ALA A 60 -6.85 -31.01 -2.62
N TYR A 61 -7.14 -31.94 -3.53
CA TYR A 61 -8.34 -32.75 -3.51
C TYR A 61 -7.93 -34.22 -3.55
N SER A 62 -8.41 -35.00 -2.58
CA SER A 62 -8.19 -36.44 -2.55
C SER A 62 -9.48 -37.16 -2.91
N THR A 63 -9.36 -38.14 -3.80
CA THR A 63 -10.37 -39.17 -4.04
C THR A 63 -9.84 -40.52 -3.52
N GLU A 64 -10.60 -41.60 -3.69
CA GLU A 64 -10.17 -42.96 -3.32
C GLU A 64 -8.95 -43.46 -4.12
N HIS A 65 -8.70 -42.90 -5.31
CA HIS A 65 -7.68 -43.40 -6.23
C HIS A 65 -6.64 -42.37 -6.64
N SER A 66 -6.86 -41.09 -6.33
CA SER A 66 -5.97 -40.02 -6.77
C SER A 66 -5.92 -38.87 -5.78
N LEU A 67 -4.75 -38.23 -5.73
CA LEU A 67 -4.56 -36.94 -5.11
C LEU A 67 -4.27 -35.92 -6.22
N THR A 68 -5.12 -34.91 -6.32
CA THR A 68 -5.03 -33.86 -7.33
C THR A 68 -4.68 -32.54 -6.66
N PHE A 69 -3.58 -31.93 -7.11
CA PHE A 69 -3.21 -30.56 -6.73
C PHE A 69 -3.67 -29.59 -7.82
N ILE A 70 -4.32 -28.51 -7.43
CA ILE A 70 -4.76 -27.43 -8.31
C ILE A 70 -3.94 -26.21 -7.95
N LEU A 71 -3.18 -25.70 -8.93
CA LEU A 71 -2.39 -24.49 -8.82
C LEU A 71 -3.21 -23.32 -9.38
N GLU A 72 -3.63 -22.41 -8.52
CA GLU A 72 -4.30 -21.18 -8.90
C GLU A 72 -3.25 -20.10 -9.15
N ILE A 73 -2.92 -19.91 -10.42
CA ILE A 73 -1.92 -18.93 -10.87
C ILE A 73 -2.65 -17.63 -11.23
N PRO A 74 -2.36 -16.50 -10.57
CA PRO A 74 -2.98 -15.23 -10.91
C PRO A 74 -2.41 -14.72 -12.25
N SER A 75 -3.32 -14.30 -13.14
CA SER A 75 -2.98 -13.50 -14.31
C SER A 75 -3.26 -12.03 -14.00
N VAL A 76 -2.31 -11.15 -14.30
CA VAL A 76 -2.42 -9.71 -13.98
C VAL A 76 -2.63 -8.89 -15.25
N GLN A 77 -3.45 -7.84 -15.17
CA GLN A 77 -3.50 -6.87 -16.26
C GLN A 77 -2.29 -5.93 -16.16
N PRO A 78 -1.57 -5.64 -17.26
CA PRO A 78 -0.39 -4.78 -17.25
C PRO A 78 -0.78 -3.29 -17.21
N ILE A 79 -1.81 -2.94 -16.43
CA ILE A 79 -2.28 -1.55 -16.26
C ILE A 79 -1.78 -1.06 -14.91
N LEU A 80 -1.11 0.09 -14.93
CA LEU A 80 -0.53 0.70 -13.74
C LEU A 80 -1.43 1.83 -13.25
N TYR A 81 -1.54 1.93 -11.93
CA TYR A 81 -2.26 2.98 -11.23
C TYR A 81 -1.39 3.52 -10.11
N ASP A 82 -1.56 4.79 -9.80
CA ASP A 82 -1.04 5.38 -8.57
C ASP A 82 -1.88 4.86 -7.40
N TYR A 83 -1.23 4.17 -6.47
CA TYR A 83 -1.85 3.68 -5.25
C TYR A 83 -1.81 4.76 -4.16
N ILE A 84 -2.93 5.44 -3.96
CA ILE A 84 -3.04 6.61 -3.10
C ILE A 84 -3.77 6.24 -1.81
N HIS A 85 -3.15 6.55 -0.68
CA HIS A 85 -3.81 6.51 0.64
C HIS A 85 -4.42 7.88 0.95
N ILE A 86 -5.73 7.90 1.21
CA ILE A 86 -6.49 9.13 1.48
C ILE A 86 -6.58 9.35 3.00
N TYR A 87 -6.03 10.47 3.46
CA TYR A 87 -6.14 10.93 4.84
C TYR A 87 -7.18 12.04 4.98
N SER A 88 -8.26 11.77 5.72
CA SER A 88 -9.23 12.78 6.15
C SER A 88 -8.66 13.65 7.27
N LEU A 89 -8.51 14.95 7.01
CA LEU A 89 -7.96 15.92 7.96
C LEU A 89 -8.96 17.03 8.23
N PRO A 90 -9.05 17.52 9.48
CA PRO A 90 -9.95 18.60 9.81
C PRO A 90 -9.35 19.92 9.32
N ASN A 91 -10.21 20.81 8.83
CA ASN A 91 -9.86 22.21 8.62
C ASN A 91 -9.95 23.01 9.93
N ASN A 92 -9.71 24.33 9.85
CA ASN A 92 -9.82 25.28 10.97
C ASN A 92 -11.23 25.35 11.60
N LEU A 93 -12.28 24.92 10.90
CA LEU A 93 -13.66 24.83 11.40
C LEU A 93 -13.99 23.43 11.98
N ASN A 94 -13.00 22.56 12.13
CA ASN A 94 -13.17 21.16 12.53
C ASN A 94 -14.07 20.36 11.58
N LEU A 95 -14.10 20.73 10.29
CA LEU A 95 -14.78 19.97 9.25
C LEU A 95 -13.77 19.14 8.47
N THR A 96 -14.12 17.90 8.19
CA THR A 96 -13.35 16.98 7.34
C THR A 96 -14.22 16.44 6.22
N ILE A 97 -13.57 16.03 5.14
CA ILE A 97 -14.21 15.26 4.07
C ILE A 97 -14.15 13.78 4.45
N ILE A 98 -15.25 13.06 4.25
CA ILE A 98 -15.31 11.61 4.39
C ILE A 98 -15.16 11.00 2.99
N PRO A 99 -14.03 10.38 2.66
CA PRO A 99 -13.87 9.69 1.39
C PRO A 99 -14.71 8.41 1.37
N LYS A 100 -15.05 7.94 0.17
CA LYS A 100 -15.77 6.67 -0.02
C LYS A 100 -14.94 5.47 0.42
N SER A 101 -13.62 5.53 0.24
CA SER A 101 -12.69 4.56 0.77
C SER A 101 -11.38 5.19 1.21
N LYS A 102 -10.60 4.45 2.00
CA LYS A 102 -9.27 4.79 2.50
C LYS A 102 -8.22 4.81 1.39
N PHE A 103 -8.43 4.05 0.31
CA PHE A 103 -7.48 3.94 -0.79
C PHE A 103 -8.13 4.20 -2.14
N LEU A 104 -7.31 4.69 -3.06
CA LEU A 104 -7.67 5.02 -4.42
C LEU A 104 -6.57 4.49 -5.35
N ALA A 105 -6.97 3.73 -6.35
CA ALA A 105 -6.16 3.48 -7.54
C ALA A 105 -6.51 4.57 -8.56
N LEU A 106 -5.53 5.38 -8.96
CA LEU A 106 -5.71 6.46 -9.91
C LEU A 106 -4.87 6.21 -11.17
N GLY A 107 -5.54 6.08 -12.32
CA GLY A 107 -4.91 5.99 -13.64
C GLY A 107 -5.01 7.30 -14.39
N SER A 108 -4.62 7.30 -15.67
CA SER A 108 -4.74 8.48 -16.55
C SER A 108 -6.20 8.88 -16.79
N ASP A 109 -7.04 7.89 -17.09
CA ASP A 109 -8.41 8.10 -17.59
C ASP A 109 -9.48 7.46 -16.72
N GLU A 110 -9.06 6.66 -15.73
CA GLU A 110 -9.96 5.93 -14.84
C GLU A 110 -9.41 5.82 -13.43
N TYR A 111 -10.30 5.56 -12.47
CA TYR A 111 -9.95 5.39 -11.06
C TYR A 111 -10.83 4.33 -10.41
N ALA A 112 -10.36 3.76 -9.30
CA ALA A 112 -11.14 2.83 -8.48
C ALA A 112 -10.89 3.07 -7.00
N TYR A 113 -11.94 3.06 -6.19
CA TYR A 113 -11.80 2.99 -4.74
C TYR A 113 -11.51 1.56 -4.32
N LEU A 114 -10.62 1.42 -3.34
CA LEU A 114 -10.15 0.12 -2.86
C LEU A 114 -10.55 -0.07 -1.41
N GLU A 115 -11.34 -1.09 -1.10
CA GLU A 115 -11.79 -1.40 0.27
C GLU A 115 -10.69 -2.07 1.11
N GLU A 116 -9.80 -2.84 0.45
CA GLU A 116 -8.73 -3.59 1.07
C GLU A 116 -7.34 -3.08 0.65
N ASP A 117 -6.35 -3.30 1.52
CA ASP A 117 -4.94 -3.03 1.22
C ASP A 117 -4.45 -3.97 0.10
N CYS A 118 -3.73 -3.43 -0.89
CA CYS A 118 -3.17 -4.24 -1.96
C CYS A 118 -1.95 -5.05 -1.47
N LYS A 119 -1.73 -6.23 -2.06
CA LYS A 119 -0.61 -7.09 -1.66
C LYS A 119 0.71 -6.51 -2.18
N LYS A 120 1.64 -6.18 -1.28
CA LYS A 120 2.95 -5.65 -1.66
C LYS A 120 3.73 -6.67 -2.51
N LEU A 121 4.18 -6.24 -3.70
CA LEU A 121 5.02 -7.02 -4.62
C LEU A 121 6.50 -6.73 -4.38
N SER A 122 6.86 -5.44 -4.41
CA SER A 122 8.20 -4.92 -4.17
C SER A 122 8.13 -3.68 -3.27
N GLU A 123 9.24 -2.96 -3.06
CA GLU A 123 9.24 -1.75 -2.23
C GLU A 123 8.22 -0.70 -2.67
N ASP A 124 8.05 -0.54 -4.00
CA ASP A 124 7.22 0.50 -4.62
C ASP A 124 6.12 -0.06 -5.54
N THR A 125 5.85 -1.37 -5.51
CA THR A 125 4.78 -1.96 -6.31
C THR A 125 3.83 -2.81 -5.47
N TRP A 126 2.54 -2.70 -5.77
CA TRP A 126 1.46 -3.41 -5.09
C TRP A 126 0.55 -4.07 -6.12
N LEU A 127 0.05 -5.25 -5.77
CA LEU A 127 -0.91 -6.00 -6.56
C LEU A 127 -2.29 -5.91 -5.93
N CYS A 128 -3.20 -5.27 -6.64
CA CYS A 128 -4.60 -5.12 -6.24
C CYS A 128 -5.46 -6.17 -6.96
N LYS A 129 -6.49 -6.67 -6.28
CA LYS A 129 -7.49 -7.55 -6.90
C LYS A 129 -8.59 -6.71 -7.53
N SER A 130 -9.00 -7.06 -8.74
CA SER A 130 -10.23 -6.64 -9.43
C SER A 130 -10.66 -5.20 -9.13
N LEU A 131 -10.22 -4.26 -9.97
CA LEU A 131 -10.62 -2.86 -9.85
C LEU A 131 -11.99 -2.64 -10.50
N ASP A 132 -12.96 -2.12 -9.74
CA ASP A 132 -14.19 -1.53 -10.30
C ASP A 132 -13.88 -0.12 -10.78
N THR A 133 -13.33 -0.01 -11.98
CA THR A 133 -12.84 1.27 -12.51
C THR A 133 -13.97 2.14 -13.04
N ARG A 134 -13.77 3.45 -12.90
CA ARG A 134 -14.71 4.49 -13.37
C ARG A 134 -13.95 5.54 -14.14
N ALA A 135 -14.54 6.02 -15.23
CA ALA A 135 -13.93 7.07 -16.04
C ALA A 135 -13.78 8.38 -15.26
N ILE A 136 -12.59 8.96 -15.32
CA ILE A 136 -12.22 10.22 -14.66
C ILE A 136 -12.91 11.41 -15.32
N GLU A 137 -13.01 11.44 -16.65
CA GLU A 137 -13.53 12.59 -17.42
C GLU A 137 -14.97 12.95 -17.04
N LYS A 138 -15.82 11.94 -16.86
CA LYS A 138 -17.25 12.08 -16.58
C LYS A 138 -17.58 12.02 -15.09
N SER A 139 -16.57 12.01 -14.21
CA SER A 139 -16.81 11.79 -12.79
C SER A 139 -17.17 13.07 -12.05
N GLU A 140 -18.30 13.06 -11.36
CA GLU A 140 -18.67 14.05 -10.33
C GLU A 140 -18.15 13.66 -8.94
N ASP A 141 -17.22 12.70 -8.86
CA ASP A 141 -16.70 12.26 -7.59
C ASP A 141 -15.92 13.37 -6.89
N CYS A 142 -16.21 13.54 -5.59
CA CYS A 142 -15.61 14.55 -4.74
C CYS A 142 -14.07 14.51 -4.76
N ILE A 143 -13.47 13.34 -4.52
CA ILE A 143 -12.01 13.24 -4.36
C ILE A 143 -11.33 13.45 -5.70
N ILE A 144 -11.90 12.91 -6.78
CA ILE A 144 -11.38 13.10 -8.14
C ILE A 144 -11.43 14.57 -8.57
N SER A 145 -12.52 15.27 -8.24
CA SER A 145 -12.63 16.72 -8.47
C SER A 145 -11.53 17.48 -7.73
N LEU A 146 -11.28 17.15 -6.46
CA LEU A 146 -10.24 17.80 -5.66
C LEU A 146 -8.82 17.53 -6.19
N ILE A 147 -8.52 16.31 -6.64
CA ILE A 147 -7.23 15.97 -7.26
C ILE A 147 -7.01 16.80 -8.54
N LYS A 148 -8.08 17.06 -9.29
CA LYS A 148 -8.07 17.95 -10.46
C LYS A 148 -8.08 19.44 -10.11
N HIS A 149 -7.95 19.81 -8.83
CA HIS A 149 -8.01 21.19 -8.36
C HIS A 149 -9.33 21.90 -8.74
N LYS A 150 -10.43 21.15 -8.76
CA LYS A 150 -11.80 21.65 -8.97
C LYS A 150 -12.61 21.52 -7.69
N ASP A 151 -13.61 22.37 -7.54
CA ASP A 151 -14.58 22.22 -6.45
C ASP A 151 -15.38 20.94 -6.64
N GLY A 152 -15.33 20.06 -5.63
CA GLY A 152 -16.09 18.81 -5.58
C GLY A 152 -17.29 18.91 -4.64
N ASN A 153 -18.39 18.24 -4.98
CA ASN A 153 -19.52 18.09 -4.07
C ASN A 153 -19.21 17.03 -3.00
N CYS A 154 -18.45 17.46 -1.98
CA CYS A 154 -17.93 16.60 -0.94
C CYS A 154 -18.82 16.58 0.29
N THR A 155 -19.15 15.39 0.79
CA THR A 155 -19.78 15.25 2.11
C THR A 155 -18.79 15.66 3.19
N ARG A 156 -19.18 16.68 3.96
CA ARG A 156 -18.40 17.19 5.08
C ARG A 156 -19.00 16.70 6.39
N ALA A 157 -18.13 16.30 7.31
CA ALA A 157 -18.50 15.92 8.66
C ALA A 157 -17.69 16.71 9.67
N ARG A 158 -18.28 16.95 10.85
CA ARG A 158 -17.57 17.59 11.96
C ARG A 158 -16.70 16.55 12.66
N MET A 159 -15.40 16.78 12.72
CA MET A 159 -14.44 15.93 13.40
C MET A 159 -13.93 16.64 14.65
N ASN A 160 -14.43 16.22 15.80
CA ASN A 160 -13.98 16.73 17.10
C ASN A 160 -12.88 15.82 17.65
N LEU A 161 -11.63 16.18 17.40
CA LEU A 161 -10.49 15.50 17.99
C LEU A 161 -10.37 15.88 19.47
N LYS A 162 -10.48 14.90 20.38
CA LYS A 162 -10.33 15.14 21.83
C LYS A 162 -8.88 15.42 22.23
N ARG A 163 -7.94 14.91 21.44
CA ARG A 163 -6.49 15.07 21.60
C ARG A 163 -5.90 15.16 20.20
N GLY A 164 -4.73 15.78 20.09
CA GLY A 164 -3.97 15.74 18.85
C GLY A 164 -3.69 14.29 18.42
N LYS A 165 -3.35 14.11 17.15
CA LYS A 165 -2.98 12.82 16.55
C LYS A 165 -1.60 12.92 15.92
N LEU A 166 -0.77 11.92 16.20
CA LEU A 166 0.51 11.71 15.53
C LEU A 166 0.41 10.42 14.71
N GLN A 167 0.66 10.49 13.41
CA GLN A 167 0.55 9.35 12.50
C GLN A 167 1.77 9.25 11.60
N LYS A 168 2.45 8.10 11.60
CA LYS A 168 3.53 7.81 10.66
C LYS A 168 2.93 7.60 9.27
N ILE A 169 3.50 8.26 8.26
CA ILE A 169 3.06 8.16 6.86
C ILE A 169 3.98 7.21 6.10
N LYS A 170 5.28 7.54 6.05
CA LYS A 170 6.34 6.71 5.47
C LYS A 170 7.65 7.07 6.16
N GLU A 171 8.45 6.08 6.57
CA GLU A 171 9.81 6.29 7.11
C GLU A 171 9.90 7.42 8.17
N ASN A 172 10.57 8.52 7.84
CA ASN A 172 10.84 9.68 8.69
C ASN A 172 9.78 10.79 8.56
N LYS A 173 8.71 10.55 7.79
CA LYS A 173 7.59 11.47 7.58
C LYS A 173 6.41 11.13 8.49
N TRP A 174 5.99 12.12 9.25
CA TRP A 174 4.91 12.04 10.22
C TRP A 174 3.88 13.13 9.96
N LEU A 175 2.61 12.77 10.02
CA LEU A 175 1.49 13.69 10.01
C LEU A 175 1.09 13.99 11.46
N VAL A 176 1.03 15.27 11.77
CA VAL A 176 0.61 15.77 13.08
C VAL A 176 -0.67 16.56 12.89
N VAL A 177 -1.66 16.26 13.72
CA VAL A 177 -2.88 17.06 13.86
C VAL A 177 -2.94 17.53 15.29
N SER A 178 -2.69 18.81 15.55
CA SER A 178 -2.74 19.39 16.88
C SER A 178 -4.02 20.20 17.08
N THR A 179 -4.73 19.92 18.17
CA THR A 179 -5.97 20.62 18.55
C THR A 179 -5.68 21.94 19.27
N GLU A 180 -4.50 22.06 19.87
CA GLU A 180 -4.05 23.24 20.59
C GLU A 180 -2.62 23.61 20.14
N PRO A 181 -2.16 24.85 20.35
CA PRO A 181 -0.77 25.22 20.06
C PRO A 181 0.23 24.43 20.92
N GLU A 182 1.07 23.63 20.27
CA GLU A 182 2.05 22.74 20.91
C GLU A 182 3.48 23.27 20.69
N ILE A 183 4.33 23.12 21.71
CA ILE A 183 5.76 23.44 21.60
C ILE A 183 6.49 22.19 21.15
N ILE A 184 7.05 22.26 19.95
CA ILE A 184 7.85 21.21 19.35
C ILE A 184 9.31 21.50 19.68
N LYS A 185 9.97 20.52 20.29
CA LYS A 185 11.42 20.56 20.52
C LYS A 185 12.10 19.64 19.51
N THR A 186 12.88 20.22 18.61
CA THR A 186 13.72 19.48 17.67
C THR A 186 15.16 19.53 18.15
N GLN A 187 15.82 18.38 18.24
CA GLN A 187 17.23 18.28 18.61
C GLN A 187 17.97 17.47 17.54
N CYS A 188 18.95 18.08 16.89
CA CYS A 188 19.78 17.48 15.86
C CYS A 188 21.25 17.70 16.23
N GLY A 189 21.96 16.63 16.61
CA GLY A 189 23.29 16.75 17.22
C GLY A 189 23.26 17.66 18.46
N GLN A 190 24.03 18.77 18.41
CA GLN A 190 24.07 19.78 19.49
C GLN A 190 23.05 20.91 19.32
N LYS A 191 22.41 21.04 18.16
CA LYS A 191 21.44 22.12 17.92
C LYS A 191 20.07 21.72 18.47
N THR A 192 19.47 22.61 19.26
CA THR A 192 18.10 22.47 19.75
C THR A 192 17.28 23.66 19.27
N GLU A 193 16.13 23.38 18.67
CA GLU A 193 15.19 24.38 18.21
C GLU A 193 13.82 24.16 18.86
N TYR A 194 13.14 25.25 19.19
CA TYR A 194 11.77 25.23 19.70
C TYR A 194 10.87 25.98 18.73
N ARG A 195 9.77 25.34 18.31
CA ARG A 195 8.75 25.97 17.47
C ARG A 195 7.38 25.77 18.09
N LYS A 196 6.54 26.80 18.05
CA LYS A 196 5.13 26.69 18.46
C LYS A 196 4.29 26.48 17.20
N LEU A 197 3.69 25.29 17.06
CA LEU A 197 2.83 24.96 15.91
C LEU A 197 1.42 24.62 16.37
N SER A 198 0.44 24.87 15.51
CA SER A 198 -0.96 24.56 15.73
C SER A 198 -1.60 24.08 14.43
N GLY A 199 -2.64 23.25 14.52
CA GLY A 199 -3.33 22.70 13.36
C GLY A 199 -2.62 21.47 12.78
N THR A 200 -2.74 21.29 11.48
CA THR A 200 -2.26 20.10 10.77
C THR A 200 -0.97 20.39 10.00
N PHE A 201 0.08 19.60 10.22
CA PHE A 201 1.37 19.78 9.57
C PHE A 201 2.14 18.46 9.47
N PHE A 202 3.13 18.45 8.57
CA PHE A 202 4.06 17.33 8.43
C PHE A 202 5.35 17.60 9.18
N ILE A 203 5.90 16.56 9.79
CA ILE A 203 7.27 16.52 10.30
C ILE A 203 8.05 15.58 9.40
N ASN A 204 9.11 16.08 8.79
CA ASN A 204 10.11 15.27 8.10
C ASN A 204 11.40 15.29 8.92
N LEU A 205 11.82 14.12 9.42
CA LEU A 205 13.05 14.02 10.21
C LEU A 205 14.25 13.73 9.30
N THR A 206 15.27 14.59 9.38
CA THR A 206 16.59 14.29 8.81
C THR A 206 17.37 13.35 9.71
N GLN A 207 18.41 12.69 9.16
CA GLN A 207 19.29 11.79 9.93
C GLN A 207 19.81 12.49 11.21
N ASP A 208 19.91 11.74 12.31
CA ASP A 208 20.37 12.19 13.64
C ASP A 208 19.53 13.26 14.35
N CYS A 209 18.27 13.45 13.94
CA CYS A 209 17.32 14.32 14.63
C CYS A 209 16.33 13.54 15.50
N GLN A 210 16.01 14.11 16.67
CA GLN A 210 14.89 13.70 17.50
C GLN A 210 13.91 14.87 17.68
N VAL A 211 12.61 14.57 17.63
CA VAL A 211 11.56 15.57 17.84
C VAL A 211 10.68 15.14 19.01
N LYS A 212 10.50 16.02 19.99
CA LYS A 212 9.56 15.85 21.09
C LYS A 212 8.31 16.67 20.81
N ILE A 213 7.16 15.99 20.75
CA ILE A 213 5.84 16.57 20.45
C ILE A 213 4.74 15.73 21.11
N MET A 214 3.72 16.38 21.70
CA MET A 214 2.59 15.70 22.34
C MET A 214 3.01 14.56 23.31
N ASN A 215 3.99 14.85 24.18
CA ASN A 215 4.63 13.89 25.09
C ASN A 215 5.27 12.64 24.44
N THR A 216 5.42 12.64 23.12
CA THR A 216 6.06 11.56 22.35
C THR A 216 7.41 12.05 21.82
N THR A 217 8.39 11.16 21.77
CA THR A 217 9.67 11.44 21.10
C THR A 217 9.76 10.59 19.84
N ILE A 218 9.96 11.26 18.71
CA ILE A 218 10.13 10.67 17.40
C ILE A 218 11.61 10.72 17.04
N ARG A 219 12.14 9.64 16.48
CA ARG A 219 13.55 9.53 16.03
C ARG A 219 13.58 8.91 14.65
N THR A 220 14.63 9.23 13.89
CA THR A 220 14.89 8.54 12.63
C THR A 220 15.26 7.08 12.90
N HIS A 221 14.73 6.18 12.08
CA HIS A 221 15.27 4.82 11.99
C HIS A 221 16.37 4.86 10.92
N THR A 222 17.61 4.57 11.32
CA THR A 222 18.74 4.44 10.41
C THR A 222 18.63 3.13 9.63
N SER A 223 17.89 3.15 8.53
CA SER A 223 18.10 2.22 7.41
C SER A 223 17.54 2.80 6.10
N SER A 224 18.47 3.03 5.17
CA SER A 224 18.38 3.39 3.74
C SER A 224 17.97 4.83 3.33
N ILE A 225 18.59 5.24 2.22
CA ILE A 225 18.82 6.60 1.69
C ILE A 225 17.88 6.85 0.51
N SER A 226 17.18 7.99 0.49
CA SER A 226 16.97 8.84 -0.71
C SER A 226 16.23 10.15 -0.35
N MET A 227 16.59 11.24 -1.03
CA MET A 227 16.05 12.60 -0.88
C MET A 227 14.86 12.81 -1.82
N ASP A 228 13.87 13.63 -1.41
CA ASP A 228 13.20 14.60 -2.31
C ASP A 228 12.23 15.56 -1.57
N GLU A 229 11.98 16.68 -2.26
CA GLU A 229 11.64 18.06 -1.89
C GLU A 229 10.40 18.39 -1.03
N VAL A 230 10.39 19.65 -0.58
CA VAL A 230 9.35 20.35 0.19
C VAL A 230 8.48 21.18 -0.76
N ILE A 231 7.15 20.94 -0.77
CA ILE A 231 6.18 21.85 -1.39
C ILE A 231 5.50 22.66 -0.27
N PRO A 232 5.59 24.00 -0.28
CA PRO A 232 4.79 24.84 0.61
C PRO A 232 3.35 24.92 0.09
N LEU A 233 2.38 24.65 0.96
CA LEU A 233 0.98 25.02 0.71
C LEU A 233 0.83 26.49 1.12
N THR A 234 0.80 27.38 0.13
CA THR A 234 0.28 28.76 0.26
C THR A 234 -1.22 28.78 0.14
#